data_AF-A0A3B8NQ34-F1
#
_entry.id   AF-A0A3B8NQ34-F1
#
_cell.length_a   1.000
_cell.length_b   1.000
_cell.length_c   1.000
_cell.angle_alpha   90.00
_cell.angle_beta   90.00
_cell.angle_gamma   90.00
#
_symmetry.space_group_name_H-M   'P 1'
#
loop_
_entity.id
_entity.type
_entity.pdbx_description
1 polymer ?
#
loop_
_entity_poly.entity_id
_entity_poly.type
_entity_poly.pdbx_seq_one_letter_code
_entity_poly.pdbx_strand_id
1 'polypeptide(L)'
;MGSAAVYHLARRGLKVLGLEQYDIPHDMGSSHGYSRMIRYTLQEHPSYVPLVRRAYELWHQLENASGERLVVTTGSVRAGPPESPFFLGAKESCDVHNIPYDILTSAELGRRFPGYQLTEDIASIYQADGGFLLPERCIVEHVRAALDAGGEVHGRETVQDWEPLGEGVRVRTDRDTYTANKLVVTAGAWAAKLAPQVAKYAVPERQVLGWFQPERPELFRPESFPVFGVLAEEGRYYGFPSYSVPGFKIGRSHHLLQQVDPDNMDREVHSEDEEVLRQFVGRYFPLAAGPVLSLKTCIYTNTPDEHFIIDRLPTHHQVSVAAGFSGHGFKFASVIGEIMADLAQHGETTHEISLFKLDRFDS
;
A
#
# COMPACT_ATOMS: atom_id res chain seq x y z
N MET A 1 4.39 -2.38 7.00
CA MET A 1 5.43 -3.42 6.82
C MET A 1 6.10 -3.72 8.16
N GLY A 2 6.83 -2.77 8.75
CA GLY A 2 7.52 -2.94 10.04
C GLY A 2 6.64 -3.49 11.16
N SER A 3 5.48 -2.88 11.45
CA SER A 3 4.57 -3.37 12.51
C SER A 3 4.14 -4.83 12.32
N ALA A 4 3.90 -5.25 11.07
CA ALA A 4 3.57 -6.63 10.74
C ALA A 4 4.75 -7.58 11.00
N ALA A 5 5.96 -7.18 10.62
CA ALA A 5 7.16 -7.97 10.85
C ALA A 5 7.46 -8.14 12.35
N VAL A 6 7.35 -7.07 13.14
CA VAL A 6 7.51 -7.13 14.60
C VAL A 6 6.47 -8.08 15.21
N TYR A 7 5.19 -7.97 14.81
CA TYR A 7 4.14 -8.88 15.26
C TYR A 7 4.45 -10.34 14.94
N HIS A 8 4.80 -10.67 13.70
CA HIS A 8 5.12 -12.04 13.30
C HIS A 8 6.35 -12.59 14.03
N LEU A 9 7.39 -11.79 14.23
CA LEU A 9 8.59 -12.19 14.99
C LEU A 9 8.26 -12.41 16.47
N ALA A 10 7.53 -11.49 17.11
CA ALA A 10 7.11 -11.60 18.51
C ALA A 10 6.22 -12.83 18.73
N ARG A 11 5.24 -13.06 17.84
CA ARG A 11 4.35 -14.24 17.89
C ARG A 11 5.10 -15.57 17.77
N ARG A 12 6.29 -15.58 17.13
CA ARG A 12 7.19 -16.74 17.06
C ARG A 12 8.06 -16.90 18.31
N GLY A 13 7.88 -16.06 19.34
CA GLY A 13 8.63 -16.10 20.60
C GLY A 13 10.01 -15.45 20.53
N LEU A 14 10.31 -14.67 19.48
CA LEU A 14 11.59 -13.98 19.36
C LEU A 14 11.57 -12.66 20.14
N LYS A 15 12.69 -12.36 20.80
CA LYS A 15 12.93 -11.03 21.37
C LYS A 15 13.14 -10.04 20.22
N VAL A 16 12.18 -9.14 20.03
CA VAL A 16 12.16 -8.20 18.90
C VAL A 16 11.92 -6.78 19.39
N LEU A 17 12.62 -5.83 18.76
CA LEU A 17 12.44 -4.40 18.94
C LEU A 17 12.07 -3.77 17.59
N GLY A 18 10.94 -3.08 17.53
CA GLY A 18 10.56 -2.19 16.43
C GLY A 18 10.94 -0.76 16.74
N LEU A 19 11.56 -0.07 15.78
CA LEU A 19 11.94 1.35 15.88
C LEU A 19 11.18 2.15 14.82
N GLU A 20 10.49 3.21 15.24
CA GLU A 20 9.75 4.13 14.37
C GLU A 20 10.14 5.57 14.72
N GLN A 21 10.51 6.35 13.69
CA GLN A 21 11.00 7.72 13.86
C GLN A 21 9.87 8.70 14.26
N TYR A 22 8.60 8.33 14.04
CA TYR A 22 7.41 9.13 14.37
C TYR A 22 6.51 8.45 15.42
N ASP A 23 5.32 9.03 15.64
CA ASP A 23 4.27 8.42 16.46
C ASP A 23 3.65 7.19 15.79
N ILE A 24 2.92 6.38 16.56
CA ILE A 24 2.21 5.20 16.03
C ILE A 24 0.70 5.35 16.28
N PRO A 25 -0.14 5.41 15.23
CA PRO A 25 0.21 5.65 13.83
C PRO A 25 0.52 7.15 13.60
N HIS A 26 1.04 7.49 12.42
CA HIS A 26 1.37 8.86 12.02
C HIS A 26 1.03 9.09 10.54
N ASP A 27 1.07 10.35 10.10
CA ASP A 27 0.83 10.80 8.72
C ASP A 27 2.09 11.29 7.99
N MET A 28 3.25 11.06 8.58
CA MET A 28 4.53 11.41 7.96
C MET A 28 4.97 10.42 6.86
N GLY A 29 4.40 9.22 6.81
CA GLY A 29 4.82 8.14 5.89
C GLY A 29 3.90 7.92 4.69
N SER A 30 3.71 6.63 4.35
CA SER A 30 2.96 6.19 3.16
C SER A 30 1.66 5.44 3.47
N SER A 31 1.30 5.31 4.75
CA SER A 31 0.16 4.49 5.20
C SER A 31 -1.11 5.27 5.48
N HIS A 32 -1.02 6.57 5.81
CA HIS A 32 -2.15 7.38 6.27
C HIS A 32 -3.16 7.74 5.17
N GLY A 33 -4.28 8.33 5.57
CA GLY A 33 -5.34 8.74 4.66
C GLY A 33 -6.49 7.73 4.64
N TYR A 34 -6.76 7.08 5.76
CA TYR A 34 -8.01 6.41 6.14
C TYR A 34 -8.39 5.12 5.39
N SER A 35 -7.90 4.92 4.16
CA SER A 35 -8.23 3.74 3.35
C SER A 35 -7.12 3.34 2.38
N ARG A 36 -6.97 2.03 2.13
CA ARG A 36 -6.04 1.45 1.14
C ARG A 36 -6.69 0.27 0.42
N MET A 37 -6.63 0.25 -0.91
CA MET A 37 -7.34 -0.75 -1.71
C MET A 37 -6.73 -2.14 -1.55
N ILE A 38 -7.56 -3.17 -1.35
CA ILE A 38 -7.20 -4.59 -1.44
C ILE A 38 -8.11 -5.27 -2.48
N ARG A 39 -7.53 -6.12 -3.34
CA ARG A 39 -8.21 -6.66 -4.53
C ARG A 39 -7.48 -7.87 -5.09
N TYR A 40 -8.17 -8.64 -5.93
CA TYR A 40 -7.59 -9.74 -6.71
C TYR A 40 -7.26 -9.39 -8.16
N THR A 41 -7.85 -8.34 -8.71
CA THR A 41 -7.61 -7.85 -10.08
C THR A 41 -6.24 -7.17 -10.17
N LEU A 42 -5.16 -7.94 -10.03
CA LEU A 42 -3.78 -7.47 -9.89
C LEU A 42 -3.15 -7.17 -11.24
N GLN A 43 -3.42 -5.99 -11.79
CA GLN A 43 -2.87 -5.61 -13.09
C GLN A 43 -1.34 -5.55 -13.13
N GLU A 44 -0.70 -5.48 -11.96
CA GLU A 44 0.75 -5.41 -11.84
C GLU A 44 1.43 -6.70 -12.32
N HIS A 45 0.96 -7.87 -11.87
CA HIS A 45 1.42 -9.19 -12.32
C HIS A 45 0.60 -10.31 -11.66
N PRO A 46 0.30 -11.44 -12.34
CA PRO A 46 -0.39 -12.59 -11.73
C PRO A 46 0.33 -13.18 -10.51
N SER A 47 1.65 -13.06 -10.41
CA SER A 47 2.43 -13.56 -9.26
C SER A 47 2.10 -12.89 -7.93
N TYR A 48 1.43 -11.73 -7.92
CA TYR A 48 0.98 -11.12 -6.67
C TYR A 48 -0.27 -11.79 -6.09
N VAL A 49 -1.03 -12.56 -6.88
CA VAL A 49 -2.32 -13.11 -6.44
C VAL A 49 -2.19 -14.10 -5.27
N PRO A 50 -1.24 -15.04 -5.25
CA PRO A 50 -1.02 -15.89 -4.07
C PRO A 50 -0.71 -15.08 -2.81
N LEU A 51 0.05 -13.99 -2.95
CA LEU A 51 0.41 -13.11 -1.84
C LEU A 51 -0.81 -12.35 -1.30
N VAL A 52 -1.68 -11.80 -2.16
CA VAL A 52 -2.88 -11.10 -1.67
C VAL A 52 -3.90 -12.07 -1.07
N ARG A 53 -3.99 -13.32 -1.55
CA ARG A 53 -4.80 -14.38 -0.89
C ARG A 53 -4.32 -14.59 0.55
N ARG A 54 -3.01 -14.80 0.73
CA ARG A 54 -2.42 -14.91 2.07
C ARG A 54 -2.63 -13.63 2.88
N ALA A 55 -2.55 -12.46 2.24
CA ALA A 55 -2.76 -11.19 2.92
C ALA A 55 -4.18 -11.08 3.49
N TYR A 56 -5.22 -11.47 2.73
CA TYR A 56 -6.60 -11.53 3.22
C TYR A 56 -6.74 -12.46 4.43
N GLU A 57 -6.18 -13.67 4.36
CA GLU A 57 -6.19 -14.61 5.49
C GLU A 57 -5.60 -13.98 6.76
N LEU A 58 -4.44 -13.34 6.63
CA LEU A 58 -3.75 -12.70 7.75
C LEU A 58 -4.49 -11.46 8.27
N TRP A 59 -5.11 -10.68 7.40
CA TRP A 59 -5.95 -9.56 7.82
C TRP A 59 -7.16 -10.02 8.61
N HIS A 60 -7.88 -11.04 8.12
CA HIS A 60 -9.02 -11.61 8.84
C HIS A 60 -8.62 -12.28 10.16
N GLN A 61 -7.44 -12.91 10.22
CA GLN A 61 -6.90 -13.41 11.50
C GLN A 61 -6.68 -12.27 12.49
N LEU A 62 -6.14 -11.13 12.06
CA LEU A 62 -5.94 -9.98 12.92
C LEU A 62 -7.27 -9.33 13.33
N GLU A 63 -8.24 -9.21 12.42
CA GLU A 63 -9.61 -8.75 12.75
C GLU A 63 -10.24 -9.62 13.84
N ASN A 64 -10.18 -10.94 13.67
CA ASN A 64 -10.75 -11.88 14.63
C ASN A 64 -10.05 -11.83 16.00
N ALA A 65 -8.73 -11.63 16.02
CA ALA A 65 -7.96 -11.54 17.26
C ALA A 65 -8.17 -10.21 18.01
N SER A 66 -8.28 -9.10 17.27
CA SER A 66 -8.45 -7.75 17.85
C SER A 66 -9.91 -7.40 18.14
N GLY A 67 -10.87 -8.02 17.46
CA GLY A 67 -12.27 -7.60 17.47
C GLY A 67 -12.53 -6.30 16.69
N GLU A 68 -11.52 -5.77 16.00
CA GLU A 68 -11.60 -4.55 15.20
C GLU A 68 -11.86 -4.89 13.73
N ARG A 69 -12.65 -4.04 13.06
CA ARG A 69 -12.81 -4.14 11.61
C ARG A 69 -11.60 -3.50 10.93
N LEU A 70 -10.95 -4.25 10.05
CA LEU A 70 -9.79 -3.83 9.29
C LEU A 70 -10.03 -3.89 7.78
N VAL A 71 -10.85 -4.83 7.30
CA VAL A 71 -11.19 -5.02 5.89
C VAL A 71 -12.66 -4.64 5.68
N VAL A 72 -12.91 -3.80 4.68
CA VAL A 72 -14.26 -3.42 4.23
C VAL A 72 -14.42 -3.89 2.79
N THR A 73 -15.25 -4.90 2.58
CA THR A 73 -15.57 -5.43 1.25
C THR A 73 -16.62 -4.56 0.58
N THR A 74 -16.30 -4.06 -0.61
CA THR A 74 -17.19 -3.22 -1.43
C THR A 74 -17.35 -3.75 -2.85
N GLY A 75 -16.63 -4.81 -3.19
CA GLY A 75 -16.20 -5.08 -4.55
C GLY A 75 -15.10 -4.10 -5.00
N SER A 76 -14.45 -4.43 -6.10
CA SER A 76 -13.48 -3.56 -6.78
C SER A 76 -13.76 -3.48 -8.27
N VAL A 77 -13.61 -2.28 -8.83
CA VAL A 77 -13.73 -1.99 -10.25
C VAL A 77 -12.36 -1.64 -10.82
N ARG A 78 -11.95 -2.33 -11.89
CA ARG A 78 -10.79 -1.94 -12.71
C ARG A 78 -11.27 -1.55 -14.08
N ALA A 79 -11.16 -0.27 -14.40
CA ALA A 79 -11.70 0.26 -15.63
C ALA A 79 -10.64 0.94 -16.49
N GLY A 80 -10.78 0.82 -17.79
CA GLY A 80 -9.95 1.52 -18.78
C GLY A 80 -10.25 1.03 -20.19
N PRO A 81 -9.48 1.47 -21.19
CA PRO A 81 -9.57 0.91 -22.52
C PRO A 81 -9.38 -0.62 -22.47
N PRO A 82 -10.26 -1.43 -23.07
CA PRO A 82 -10.21 -2.90 -22.99
C PRO A 82 -8.87 -3.51 -23.41
N GLU A 83 -8.20 -2.87 -24.39
CA GLU A 83 -6.91 -3.31 -24.93
C GLU A 83 -5.70 -2.80 -24.13
N SER A 84 -5.92 -2.01 -23.07
CA SER A 84 -4.82 -1.47 -22.27
C SER A 84 -4.15 -2.56 -21.43
N PRO A 85 -2.82 -2.52 -21.23
CA PRO A 85 -2.12 -3.43 -20.31
C PRO A 85 -2.71 -3.43 -18.90
N PHE A 86 -3.25 -2.29 -18.46
CA PHE A 86 -3.94 -2.13 -17.18
C PHE A 86 -5.20 -3.01 -17.06
N PHE A 87 -6.00 -3.07 -18.13
CA PHE A 87 -7.22 -3.88 -18.17
C PHE A 87 -6.87 -5.37 -18.37
N LEU A 88 -6.01 -5.65 -19.35
CA LEU A 88 -5.61 -7.01 -19.70
C LEU A 88 -4.86 -7.71 -18.56
N GLY A 89 -3.93 -7.04 -17.88
CA GLY A 89 -3.22 -7.62 -16.73
C GLY A 89 -4.13 -7.89 -15.54
N ALA A 90 -5.16 -7.05 -15.31
CA ALA A 90 -6.16 -7.30 -14.28
C ALA A 90 -6.99 -8.55 -14.60
N LYS A 91 -7.35 -8.72 -15.88
CA LYS A 91 -8.07 -9.89 -16.39
C LYS A 91 -7.21 -11.15 -16.26
N GLU A 92 -5.96 -11.09 -16.73
CA GLU A 92 -5.00 -12.19 -16.71
C GLU A 92 -4.79 -12.71 -15.29
N SER A 93 -4.60 -11.82 -14.31
CA SER A 93 -4.47 -12.20 -12.91
C SER A 93 -5.67 -12.98 -12.38
N CYS A 94 -6.87 -12.63 -12.80
CA CYS A 94 -8.05 -13.39 -12.43
C CYS A 94 -8.14 -14.73 -13.18
N ASP A 95 -7.88 -14.74 -14.49
CA ASP A 95 -7.94 -15.94 -15.33
C ASP A 95 -6.95 -17.02 -14.85
N VAL A 96 -5.67 -16.66 -14.67
CA VAL A 96 -4.61 -17.57 -14.25
C VAL A 96 -4.92 -18.23 -12.90
N HIS A 97 -5.61 -17.49 -12.01
CA HIS A 97 -5.91 -17.94 -10.65
C HIS A 97 -7.36 -18.39 -10.45
N ASN A 98 -8.14 -18.52 -11.53
CA ASN A 98 -9.56 -18.92 -11.52
C ASN A 98 -10.41 -18.09 -10.56
N ILE A 99 -10.24 -16.76 -10.57
CA ILE A 99 -10.98 -15.83 -9.74
C ILE A 99 -12.20 -15.34 -10.53
N PRO A 100 -13.43 -15.51 -10.01
CA PRO A 100 -14.63 -15.00 -10.69
C PRO A 100 -14.63 -13.45 -10.76
N TYR A 101 -14.98 -12.94 -11.94
CA TYR A 101 -15.19 -11.50 -12.19
C TYR A 101 -16.25 -11.31 -13.27
N ASP A 102 -16.84 -10.11 -13.28
CA ASP A 102 -17.75 -9.66 -14.34
C ASP A 102 -17.03 -8.64 -15.22
N ILE A 103 -17.18 -8.74 -16.55
CA ILE A 103 -16.86 -7.63 -17.46
C ILE A 103 -18.14 -6.84 -17.69
N LEU A 104 -18.07 -5.53 -17.47
CA LEU A 104 -19.18 -4.61 -17.63
C LEU A 104 -18.79 -3.48 -18.58
N THR A 105 -19.68 -3.13 -19.49
CA THR A 105 -19.62 -1.84 -20.20
C THR A 105 -19.85 -0.68 -19.24
N SER A 106 -19.46 0.54 -19.62
CA SER A 106 -19.76 1.74 -18.83
C SER A 106 -21.24 1.91 -18.49
N ALA A 107 -22.15 1.59 -19.43
CA ALA A 107 -23.59 1.65 -19.21
C ALA A 107 -24.07 0.61 -18.18
N GLU A 108 -23.56 -0.62 -18.24
CA GLU A 108 -23.89 -1.66 -17.28
C GLU A 108 -23.34 -1.36 -15.89
N LEU A 109 -22.11 -0.83 -15.82
CA LEU A 109 -21.51 -0.39 -14.56
C LEU A 109 -22.33 0.73 -13.93
N GLY A 110 -22.67 1.79 -14.68
CA GLY A 110 -23.46 2.91 -14.17
C GLY A 110 -24.87 2.50 -13.74
N ARG A 111 -25.48 1.50 -14.41
CA ARG A 111 -26.76 0.93 -13.98
C ARG A 111 -26.64 0.16 -12.66
N ARG A 112 -25.55 -0.59 -12.47
CA ARG A 112 -25.30 -1.39 -11.26
C ARG A 112 -24.85 -0.52 -10.08
N PHE A 113 -24.03 0.48 -10.34
CA PHE A 113 -23.43 1.39 -9.37
C PHE A 113 -23.57 2.84 -9.88
N PRO A 114 -24.70 3.53 -9.59
CA PRO A 114 -25.02 4.84 -10.16
C PRO A 114 -24.06 5.98 -9.83
N GLY A 115 -23.11 5.78 -8.91
CA GLY A 115 -22.01 6.71 -8.66
C GLY A 115 -20.99 6.78 -9.81
N TYR A 116 -20.91 5.77 -10.68
CA TYR A 116 -20.00 5.72 -11.83
C TYR A 116 -20.64 6.31 -13.09
N GLN A 117 -19.93 7.24 -13.75
CA GLN A 117 -20.31 7.78 -15.06
C GLN A 117 -19.10 7.77 -15.99
N LEU A 118 -18.67 6.57 -16.37
CA LEU A 118 -17.54 6.37 -17.26
C LEU A 118 -17.94 6.56 -18.73
N THR A 119 -16.98 6.88 -19.59
CA THR A 119 -17.18 7.08 -21.03
C THR A 119 -17.34 5.74 -21.76
N GLU A 120 -17.98 5.73 -22.94
CA GLU A 120 -18.34 4.49 -23.66
C GLU A 120 -17.13 3.65 -24.12
N ASP A 121 -15.97 4.28 -24.29
CA ASP A 121 -14.70 3.63 -24.64
C ASP A 121 -14.04 2.86 -23.48
N ILE A 122 -14.56 3.02 -22.26
CA ILE A 122 -14.08 2.35 -21.06
C ILE A 122 -14.90 1.08 -20.80
N ALA A 123 -14.21 -0.04 -20.56
CA ALA A 123 -14.82 -1.23 -19.97
C ALA A 123 -14.31 -1.43 -18.55
N SER A 124 -15.02 -2.24 -17.77
CA SER A 124 -14.72 -2.51 -16.37
C SER A 124 -14.68 -3.98 -16.05
N ILE A 125 -13.69 -4.39 -15.25
CA ILE A 125 -13.65 -5.67 -14.53
C ILE A 125 -14.16 -5.41 -13.12
N TYR A 126 -15.30 -5.98 -12.77
CA TYR A 126 -15.83 -5.98 -11.42
C TYR A 126 -15.49 -7.30 -10.72
N GLN A 127 -14.89 -7.21 -9.53
CA GLN A 127 -14.54 -8.37 -8.70
C GLN A 127 -15.10 -8.16 -7.29
N ALA A 128 -15.96 -9.08 -6.84
CA ALA A 128 -16.81 -8.88 -5.66
C ALA A 128 -16.05 -8.90 -4.32
N ASP A 129 -14.91 -9.58 -4.24
CA ASP A 129 -14.15 -9.73 -2.99
C ASP A 129 -13.24 -8.52 -2.70
N GLY A 130 -13.09 -7.63 -3.67
CA GLY A 130 -12.32 -6.40 -3.52
C GLY A 130 -12.90 -5.43 -2.50
N GLY A 131 -12.07 -4.49 -2.06
CA GLY A 131 -12.48 -3.49 -1.08
C GLY A 131 -11.31 -2.66 -0.60
N PHE A 132 -11.34 -2.28 0.67
CA PHE A 132 -10.25 -1.51 1.26
C PHE A 132 -9.96 -1.91 2.71
N LEU A 133 -8.72 -1.66 3.10
CA LEU A 133 -8.21 -1.76 4.46
C LEU A 133 -8.29 -0.40 5.15
N LEU A 134 -8.39 -0.41 6.48
CA LEU A 134 -8.27 0.76 7.36
C LEU A 134 -6.82 0.87 7.87
N PRO A 135 -5.93 1.58 7.16
CA PRO A 135 -4.50 1.36 7.31
C PRO A 135 -3.96 1.78 8.67
N GLU A 136 -4.46 2.88 9.23
CA GLU A 136 -4.08 3.32 10.58
C GLU A 136 -4.49 2.28 11.63
N ARG A 137 -5.67 1.66 11.49
CA ARG A 137 -6.14 0.59 12.38
C ARG A 137 -5.32 -0.68 12.22
N CYS A 138 -5.03 -1.09 10.98
CA CYS A 138 -4.16 -2.23 10.72
C CYS A 138 -2.78 -2.07 11.38
N ILE A 139 -2.21 -0.87 11.36
CA ILE A 139 -0.93 -0.59 12.01
C ILE A 139 -1.05 -0.67 13.53
N VAL A 140 -2.07 -0.03 14.11
CA VAL A 140 -2.33 -0.06 15.56
C VAL A 140 -2.54 -1.48 16.05
N GLU A 141 -3.35 -2.28 15.37
CA GLU A 141 -3.62 -3.66 15.79
C GLU A 141 -2.41 -4.57 15.63
N HIS A 142 -1.58 -4.40 14.60
CA HIS A 142 -0.30 -5.11 14.55
C HIS A 142 0.63 -4.71 15.70
N VAL A 143 0.73 -3.43 16.04
CA VAL A 143 1.58 -3.00 17.16
C VAL A 143 1.05 -3.53 18.48
N ARG A 144 -0.25 -3.44 18.74
CA ARG A 144 -0.88 -4.05 19.93
C ARG A 144 -0.61 -5.54 20.02
N ALA A 145 -0.88 -6.29 18.94
CA ALA A 145 -0.64 -7.72 18.90
C ALA A 145 0.85 -8.08 19.07
N ALA A 146 1.77 -7.23 18.60
CA ALA A 146 3.20 -7.40 18.84
C ALA A 146 3.56 -7.21 20.32
N LEU A 147 3.04 -6.16 20.97
CA LEU A 147 3.26 -5.90 22.39
C LEU A 147 2.69 -7.03 23.26
N ASP A 148 1.48 -7.51 22.95
CA ASP A 148 0.83 -8.62 23.65
C ASP A 148 1.62 -9.94 23.50
N ALA A 149 2.33 -10.11 22.38
CA ALA A 149 3.24 -11.23 22.14
C ALA A 149 4.64 -11.04 22.76
N GLY A 150 4.88 -9.94 23.49
CA GLY A 150 6.15 -9.66 24.17
C GLY A 150 7.20 -8.94 23.30
N GLY A 151 6.83 -8.45 22.13
CA GLY A 151 7.67 -7.55 21.33
C GLY A 151 7.70 -6.15 21.93
N GLU A 152 8.78 -5.41 21.65
CA GLU A 152 8.94 -4.01 22.06
C GLU A 152 8.84 -3.10 20.85
N VAL A 153 8.22 -1.93 20.99
CA VAL A 153 8.11 -0.94 19.91
C VAL A 153 8.38 0.46 20.46
N HIS A 154 9.41 1.12 19.95
CA HIS A 154 9.73 2.50 20.28
C HIS A 154 9.29 3.43 19.15
N GLY A 155 8.31 4.29 19.46
CA GLY A 155 7.97 5.43 18.63
C GLY A 155 8.86 6.64 18.93
N ARG A 156 8.95 7.54 17.96
CA ARG A 156 9.74 8.78 18.00
C ARG A 156 11.25 8.55 18.17
N GLU A 157 11.76 7.43 17.68
CA GLU A 157 13.16 7.06 17.79
C GLU A 157 13.74 6.79 16.41
N THR A 158 14.63 7.67 15.98
CA THR A 158 15.14 7.69 14.60
C THR A 158 16.41 6.87 14.53
N VAL A 159 16.39 5.80 13.73
CA VAL A 159 17.62 5.10 13.35
C VAL A 159 18.46 6.01 12.47
N GLN A 160 19.68 6.30 12.92
CA GLN A 160 20.64 7.15 12.21
C GLN A 160 21.51 6.31 11.27
N ASP A 161 21.99 5.16 11.74
CA ASP A 161 22.74 4.20 10.96
C ASP A 161 22.79 2.81 11.63
N TRP A 162 23.43 1.87 10.96
CA TRP A 162 23.80 0.57 11.51
C TRP A 162 25.12 0.09 10.92
N GLU A 163 25.76 -0.85 11.60
CA GLU A 163 26.97 -1.53 11.12
C GLU A 163 26.92 -3.03 11.46
N PRO A 164 27.54 -3.90 10.64
CA PRO A 164 27.66 -5.30 10.96
C PRO A 164 28.51 -5.51 12.22
N LEU A 165 28.08 -6.44 13.08
CA LEU A 165 28.79 -6.85 14.28
C LEU A 165 28.94 -8.38 14.29
N GLY A 166 29.93 -8.90 13.56
CA GLY A 166 30.06 -10.33 13.28
C GLY A 166 28.83 -10.84 12.52
N GLU A 167 28.16 -11.86 13.07
CA GLU A 167 26.91 -12.41 12.53
C GLU A 167 25.66 -11.54 12.82
N GLY A 168 25.81 -10.48 13.63
CA GLY A 168 24.73 -9.57 14.02
C GLY A 168 24.91 -8.16 13.46
N VAL A 169 24.20 -7.22 14.08
CA VAL A 169 24.25 -5.79 13.77
C VAL A 169 24.34 -4.96 15.05
N ARG A 170 24.91 -3.76 14.92
CA ARG A 170 24.74 -2.66 15.85
C ARG A 170 23.91 -1.58 15.17
N VAL A 171 22.86 -1.09 15.82
CA VAL A 171 21.96 -0.05 15.32
C VAL A 171 22.08 1.17 16.22
N ARG A 172 22.39 2.34 15.65
CA ARG A 172 22.49 3.61 16.39
C ARG A 172 21.27 4.47 16.07
N THR A 173 20.67 5.01 17.12
CA THR A 173 19.54 5.94 17.03
C THR A 173 19.92 7.30 17.60
N ASP A 174 19.00 8.26 17.54
CA ASP A 174 19.12 9.54 18.22
C ASP A 174 18.99 9.45 19.76
N ARG A 175 18.71 8.26 20.32
CA ARG A 175 18.50 8.05 21.76
C ARG A 175 19.46 7.05 22.38
N ASP A 176 19.70 5.93 21.70
CA ASP A 176 20.47 4.80 22.22
C ASP A 176 21.13 3.96 21.11
N THR A 177 21.90 2.96 21.50
CA THR A 177 22.53 1.96 20.64
C THR A 177 22.07 0.56 21.01
N TYR A 178 21.58 -0.18 20.02
CA TYR A 178 21.11 -1.56 20.19
C TYR A 178 21.98 -2.55 19.43
N THR A 179 21.95 -3.80 19.86
CA THR A 179 22.52 -4.92 19.12
C THR A 179 21.47 -6.00 18.90
N ALA A 180 21.54 -6.65 17.74
CA ALA A 180 20.63 -7.73 17.37
C ALA A 180 21.32 -8.73 16.45
N ASN A 181 20.82 -9.96 16.40
CA ASN A 181 21.33 -10.97 15.47
C ASN A 181 20.90 -10.69 14.01
N LYS A 182 19.79 -9.97 13.82
CA LYS A 182 19.17 -9.71 12.51
C LYS A 182 18.60 -8.29 12.47
N LEU A 183 18.58 -7.69 11.29
CA LEU A 183 17.96 -6.39 11.02
C LEU A 183 16.96 -6.52 9.88
N VAL A 184 15.77 -5.95 10.07
CA VAL A 184 14.73 -5.85 9.05
C VAL A 184 14.51 -4.38 8.71
N VAL A 185 14.87 -3.96 7.50
CA VAL A 185 14.71 -2.58 7.03
C VAL A 185 13.40 -2.45 6.27
N THR A 186 12.45 -1.69 6.82
CA THR A 186 11.13 -1.42 6.20
C THR A 186 10.74 0.06 6.27
N ALA A 187 11.73 0.95 6.19
CA ALA A 187 11.59 2.40 6.45
C ALA A 187 10.88 3.21 5.34
N GLY A 188 10.11 2.56 4.46
CA GLY A 188 9.35 3.22 3.40
C GLY A 188 10.22 4.13 2.53
N ALA A 189 9.85 5.41 2.42
CA ALA A 189 10.60 6.40 1.65
C ALA A 189 12.03 6.64 2.15
N TRP A 190 12.31 6.31 3.41
CA TRP A 190 13.64 6.44 4.02
C TRP A 190 14.50 5.18 3.86
N ALA A 191 13.99 4.12 3.21
CA ALA A 191 14.72 2.86 3.08
C ALA A 191 16.11 3.02 2.46
N ALA A 192 16.28 3.92 1.48
CA ALA A 192 17.56 4.24 0.86
C ALA A 192 18.62 4.77 1.83
N LYS A 193 18.21 5.44 2.92
CA LYS A 193 19.13 5.97 3.95
C LYS A 193 19.70 4.85 4.84
N LEU A 194 18.96 3.76 5.00
CA LEU A 194 19.36 2.61 5.80
C LEU A 194 19.88 1.43 4.97
N ALA A 195 19.52 1.35 3.69
CA ALA A 195 19.97 0.32 2.77
C ALA A 195 20.38 0.96 1.42
N PRO A 196 21.60 1.52 1.31
CA PRO A 196 22.05 2.23 0.11
C PRO A 196 21.96 1.41 -1.20
N GLN A 197 21.95 0.08 -1.10
CA GLN A 197 21.78 -0.85 -2.23
C GLN A 197 20.45 -0.64 -2.96
N VAL A 198 19.40 -0.15 -2.27
CA VAL A 198 18.11 0.14 -2.89
C VAL A 198 18.01 1.59 -3.37
N ALA A 199 18.97 2.47 -3.06
CA ALA A 199 18.85 3.91 -3.30
C ALA A 199 18.70 4.29 -4.78
N LYS A 200 19.35 3.53 -5.67
CA LYS A 200 19.21 3.72 -7.13
C LYS A 200 17.81 3.37 -7.65
N TYR A 201 17.11 2.48 -6.94
CA TYR A 201 15.88 1.87 -7.43
C TYR A 201 14.66 2.36 -6.68
N ALA A 202 14.72 2.65 -5.38
CA ALA A 202 13.58 3.02 -4.56
C ALA A 202 13.50 4.55 -4.39
N VAL A 203 12.84 5.23 -5.32
CA VAL A 203 12.80 6.70 -5.40
C VAL A 203 11.50 7.26 -4.81
N PRO A 204 11.56 8.11 -3.77
CA PRO A 204 10.36 8.72 -3.20
C PRO A 204 9.70 9.74 -4.14
N GLU A 205 8.37 9.70 -4.20
CA GLU A 205 7.56 10.58 -5.05
C GLU A 205 6.34 11.10 -4.26
N ARG A 206 6.15 12.42 -4.26
CA ARG A 206 5.04 13.09 -3.58
C ARG A 206 3.72 12.76 -4.28
N GLN A 207 2.72 12.37 -3.49
CA GLN A 207 1.36 12.11 -3.93
C GLN A 207 0.39 13.01 -3.18
N VAL A 208 -0.78 13.30 -3.78
CA VAL A 208 -1.88 13.98 -3.08
C VAL A 208 -3.17 13.17 -3.21
N LEU A 209 -3.92 13.16 -2.10
CA LEU A 209 -5.23 12.56 -1.97
C LEU A 209 -6.25 13.67 -1.74
N GLY A 210 -7.44 13.54 -2.33
CA GLY A 210 -8.54 14.47 -2.12
C GLY A 210 -9.82 13.79 -1.69
N TRP A 211 -10.61 14.50 -0.88
CA TRP A 211 -11.94 14.10 -0.44
C TRP A 211 -12.93 15.16 -0.90
N PHE A 212 -13.84 14.80 -1.78
CA PHE A 212 -14.84 15.70 -2.36
C PHE A 212 -16.22 15.41 -1.79
N GLN A 213 -17.01 16.45 -1.56
CA GLN A 213 -18.39 16.32 -1.08
C GLN A 213 -19.30 15.83 -2.21
N PRO A 214 -19.95 14.66 -2.07
CA PRO A 214 -20.93 14.23 -3.06
C PRO A 214 -22.27 14.95 -2.92
N GLU A 215 -22.91 15.22 -4.05
CA GLU A 215 -24.29 15.73 -4.12
C GLU A 215 -25.31 14.65 -3.73
N ARG A 216 -24.98 13.39 -4.01
CA ARG A 216 -25.77 12.19 -3.69
C ARG A 216 -24.96 11.23 -2.81
N PRO A 217 -24.72 11.55 -1.52
CA PRO A 217 -23.81 10.79 -0.67
C PRO A 217 -24.13 9.29 -0.55
N GLU A 218 -25.41 8.91 -0.66
CA GLU A 218 -25.85 7.52 -0.62
C GLU A 218 -25.31 6.66 -1.78
N LEU A 219 -24.94 7.27 -2.91
CA LEU A 219 -24.34 6.58 -4.05
C LEU A 219 -22.84 6.30 -3.88
N PHE A 220 -22.22 6.85 -2.84
CA PHE A 220 -20.78 6.75 -2.57
C PHE A 220 -20.50 6.11 -1.21
N ARG A 221 -21.39 5.24 -0.74
CA ARG A 221 -21.22 4.44 0.49
C ARG A 221 -20.64 3.06 0.17
N PRO A 222 -19.97 2.38 1.13
CA PRO A 222 -19.39 1.06 0.91
C PRO A 222 -20.36 0.02 0.30
N GLU A 223 -21.64 0.10 0.65
CA GLU A 223 -22.68 -0.83 0.18
C GLU A 223 -23.14 -0.56 -1.26
N SER A 224 -22.82 0.60 -1.83
CA SER A 224 -23.34 1.05 -3.14
C SER A 224 -22.23 1.46 -4.10
N PHE A 225 -20.98 1.55 -3.64
CA PHE A 225 -19.86 2.04 -4.42
C PHE A 225 -18.59 1.21 -4.16
N PRO A 226 -18.26 0.28 -5.07
CA PRO A 226 -16.98 -0.39 -5.10
C PRO A 226 -15.80 0.58 -5.07
N VAL A 227 -14.65 0.15 -4.56
CA VAL A 227 -13.40 0.88 -4.80
C VAL A 227 -13.03 0.79 -6.28
N PHE A 228 -12.30 1.76 -6.83
CA PHE A 228 -11.88 1.69 -8.24
C PHE A 228 -10.41 1.99 -8.47
N GLY A 229 -9.88 1.39 -9.54
CA GLY A 229 -8.78 1.98 -10.31
C GLY A 229 -9.24 2.19 -11.75
N VAL A 230 -9.07 3.39 -12.26
CA VAL A 230 -9.46 3.78 -13.62
C VAL A 230 -8.22 4.26 -14.36
N LEU A 231 -7.96 3.71 -15.54
CA LEU A 231 -7.03 4.27 -16.52
C LEU A 231 -7.82 5.08 -17.53
N ALA A 232 -7.55 6.38 -17.59
CA ALA A 232 -8.16 7.33 -18.52
C ALA A 232 -7.07 8.13 -19.25
N GLU A 233 -7.49 9.02 -20.14
CA GLU A 233 -6.60 9.93 -20.89
C GLU A 233 -5.75 10.81 -19.95
N GLU A 234 -6.32 11.26 -18.83
CA GLU A 234 -5.64 12.06 -17.82
C GLU A 234 -4.67 11.23 -16.94
N GLY A 235 -4.64 9.90 -17.10
CA GLY A 235 -3.77 8.97 -16.40
C GLY A 235 -4.51 7.97 -15.52
N ARG A 236 -3.77 7.39 -14.56
CA ARG A 236 -4.27 6.34 -13.65
C ARG A 236 -4.77 6.95 -12.35
N TYR A 237 -6.05 6.77 -12.05
CA TYR A 237 -6.69 7.24 -10.82
C TYR A 237 -7.23 6.07 -10.02
N TYR A 238 -7.38 6.30 -8.72
CA TYR A 238 -7.98 5.34 -7.81
C TYR A 238 -8.83 6.07 -6.77
N GLY A 239 -9.85 5.39 -6.25
CA GLY A 239 -10.74 6.03 -5.29
C GLY A 239 -11.55 5.06 -4.47
N PHE A 240 -12.23 5.63 -3.48
CA PHE A 240 -12.90 4.93 -2.41
C PHE A 240 -14.25 5.59 -2.10
N PRO A 241 -15.23 4.80 -1.63
CA PRO A 241 -16.44 5.36 -1.04
C PRO A 241 -16.10 6.24 0.16
N SER A 242 -17.05 7.10 0.54
CA SER A 242 -17.03 7.83 1.81
C SER A 242 -17.05 6.84 2.98
N TYR A 243 -15.98 6.81 3.77
CA TYR A 243 -15.84 5.93 4.93
C TYR A 243 -14.89 6.52 5.97
N SER A 244 -15.22 6.36 7.26
CA SER A 244 -14.54 6.93 8.45
C SER A 244 -14.50 8.46 8.54
N VAL A 245 -14.31 9.15 7.42
CA VAL A 245 -14.37 10.60 7.27
C VAL A 245 -15.32 10.99 6.13
N PRO A 246 -15.92 12.19 6.14
CA PRO A 246 -16.75 12.65 5.04
C PRO A 246 -15.98 12.76 3.72
N GLY A 247 -16.63 12.40 2.61
CA GLY A 247 -16.17 12.69 1.25
C GLY A 247 -15.76 11.47 0.43
N PHE A 248 -16.07 11.54 -0.86
CA PHE A 248 -15.55 10.63 -1.88
C PHE A 248 -14.05 10.83 -2.02
N LYS A 249 -13.27 9.78 -1.77
CA LYS A 249 -11.81 9.86 -1.79
C LYS A 249 -11.27 9.51 -3.17
N ILE A 250 -10.31 10.30 -3.64
CA ILE A 250 -9.59 10.06 -4.89
C ILE A 250 -8.08 10.33 -4.73
N GLY A 251 -7.27 9.61 -5.50
CA GLY A 251 -5.89 9.96 -5.77
C GLY A 251 -5.52 9.63 -7.22
N ARG A 252 -4.52 10.34 -7.73
CA ARG A 252 -3.88 10.05 -9.01
C ARG A 252 -2.58 9.29 -8.76
N SER A 253 -2.37 8.16 -9.42
CA SER A 253 -1.07 7.50 -9.44
C SER A 253 -0.06 8.39 -10.15
N HIS A 254 1.12 8.53 -9.55
CA HIS A 254 2.16 9.43 -10.02
C HIS A 254 1.75 10.90 -10.07
N HIS A 255 0.91 11.31 -9.11
CA HIS A 255 0.22 12.59 -9.01
C HIS A 255 0.71 13.72 -9.95
N LEU A 256 1.83 14.37 -9.61
CA LEU A 256 2.51 15.37 -10.44
C LEU A 256 3.95 14.95 -10.78
N LEU A 257 4.29 13.67 -10.66
CA LEU A 257 5.63 13.12 -10.93
C LEU A 257 6.76 13.78 -10.11
N GLN A 258 6.44 14.30 -8.93
CA GLN A 258 7.37 15.05 -8.09
C GLN A 258 8.24 14.10 -7.27
N GLN A 259 9.45 13.81 -7.76
CA GLN A 259 10.48 13.13 -6.96
C GLN A 259 10.94 14.04 -5.82
N VAL A 260 11.08 13.48 -4.62
CA VAL A 260 11.35 14.25 -3.40
C VAL A 260 12.35 13.56 -2.48
N ASP A 261 13.04 14.34 -1.65
CA ASP A 261 13.66 13.84 -0.43
C ASP A 261 12.56 13.80 0.66
N PRO A 262 12.30 12.64 1.28
CA PRO A 262 11.22 12.53 2.25
C PRO A 262 11.43 13.35 3.53
N ASP A 263 12.66 13.78 3.85
CA ASP A 263 12.91 14.72 4.97
C ASP A 263 12.45 16.15 4.65
N ASN A 264 12.54 16.52 3.37
CA ASN A 264 12.37 17.89 2.89
C ASN A 264 11.19 18.03 1.93
N MET A 265 10.31 17.01 1.86
CA MET A 265 9.15 17.01 0.99
C MET A 265 8.20 18.13 1.40
N ASP A 266 7.74 18.91 0.41
CA ASP A 266 6.64 19.84 0.60
C ASP A 266 5.34 19.10 0.99
N ARG A 267 4.85 19.40 2.19
CA ARG A 267 3.64 18.82 2.78
C ARG A 267 2.42 19.73 2.67
N GLU A 268 2.61 20.96 2.21
CA GLU A 268 1.49 21.83 1.86
C GLU A 268 0.84 21.31 0.57
N VAL A 269 -0.46 21.57 0.42
CA VAL A 269 -1.20 21.23 -0.79
C VAL A 269 -1.49 22.50 -1.56
N HIS A 270 -1.24 22.47 -2.86
CA HIS A 270 -1.37 23.62 -3.75
C HIS A 270 -2.57 23.48 -4.69
N SER A 271 -2.94 24.56 -5.38
CA SER A 271 -4.08 24.59 -6.28
C SER A 271 -3.99 23.57 -7.42
N GLU A 272 -2.80 23.35 -7.97
CA GLU A 272 -2.53 22.38 -9.04
C GLU A 272 -2.72 20.93 -8.56
N ASP A 273 -2.53 20.67 -7.26
CA ASP A 273 -2.79 19.35 -6.70
C ASP A 273 -4.28 19.05 -6.70
N GLU A 274 -5.10 20.05 -6.38
CA GLU A 274 -6.56 19.92 -6.43
C GLU A 274 -7.05 19.83 -7.87
N GLU A 275 -6.53 20.67 -8.77
CA GLU A 275 -7.02 20.83 -10.14
C GLU A 275 -7.01 19.50 -10.92
N VAL A 276 -5.92 18.73 -10.83
CA VAL A 276 -5.81 17.44 -11.52
C VAL A 276 -6.81 16.40 -10.99
N LEU A 277 -7.09 16.43 -9.68
CA LEU A 277 -8.09 15.54 -9.08
C LEU A 277 -9.50 15.99 -9.48
N ARG A 278 -9.79 17.28 -9.38
CA ARG A 278 -11.09 17.88 -9.70
C ARG A 278 -11.47 17.66 -11.15
N GLN A 279 -10.53 17.80 -12.09
CA GLN A 279 -10.75 17.53 -13.51
C GLN A 279 -11.29 16.12 -13.73
N PHE A 280 -10.62 15.12 -13.14
CA PHE A 280 -11.03 13.73 -13.27
C PHE A 280 -12.37 13.44 -12.56
N VAL A 281 -12.58 13.96 -11.35
CA VAL A 281 -13.85 13.78 -10.63
C VAL A 281 -15.01 14.41 -11.42
N GLY A 282 -14.84 15.61 -11.97
CA GLY A 282 -15.86 16.27 -12.77
C GLY A 282 -16.27 15.49 -14.03
N ARG A 283 -15.31 14.82 -14.67
CA ARG A 283 -15.55 14.05 -15.90
C ARG A 283 -16.20 12.69 -15.64
N TYR A 284 -15.72 11.95 -14.63
CA TYR A 284 -16.08 10.53 -14.44
C TYR A 284 -16.99 10.24 -13.24
N PHE A 285 -17.09 11.21 -12.32
CA PHE A 285 -17.86 11.12 -11.08
C PHE A 285 -18.56 12.47 -10.77
N PRO A 286 -19.37 13.03 -11.69
CA PRO A 286 -19.91 14.39 -11.53
C PRO A 286 -20.77 14.56 -10.27
N LEU A 287 -21.46 13.50 -9.82
CA LEU A 287 -22.23 13.51 -8.56
C LEU A 287 -21.34 13.55 -7.30
N ALA A 288 -20.03 13.39 -7.45
CA ALA A 288 -19.02 13.57 -6.41
C ALA A 288 -18.20 14.87 -6.56
N ALA A 289 -18.46 15.69 -7.59
CA ALA A 289 -17.62 16.84 -7.96
C ALA A 289 -17.91 18.13 -7.16
N GLY A 290 -18.42 18.01 -5.93
CA GLY A 290 -18.74 19.14 -5.07
C GLY A 290 -17.49 19.83 -4.47
N PRO A 291 -17.69 20.64 -3.40
CA PRO A 291 -16.59 21.24 -2.66
C PRO A 291 -15.58 20.21 -2.16
N VAL A 292 -14.30 20.59 -2.15
CA VAL A 292 -13.25 19.79 -1.52
C VAL A 292 -13.37 19.93 -0.01
N LEU A 293 -13.45 18.79 0.67
CA LEU A 293 -13.57 18.67 2.12
C LEU A 293 -12.19 18.55 2.78
N SER A 294 -11.25 17.90 2.11
CA SER A 294 -9.87 17.73 2.59
C SER A 294 -8.95 17.37 1.43
N LEU A 295 -7.70 17.82 1.53
CA LEU A 295 -6.57 17.30 0.77
C LEU A 295 -5.49 16.82 1.74
N LYS A 296 -4.72 15.81 1.35
CA LYS A 296 -3.55 15.33 2.12
C LYS A 296 -2.42 14.88 1.20
N THR A 297 -1.20 15.27 1.53
CA THR A 297 0.01 14.73 0.89
C THR A 297 0.32 13.32 1.42
N CYS A 298 0.88 12.46 0.58
CA CYS A 298 1.39 11.13 0.89
C CYS A 298 2.68 10.89 0.08
N ILE A 299 3.38 9.78 0.33
CA ILE A 299 4.60 9.43 -0.38
C ILE A 299 4.47 8.05 -1.00
N TYR A 300 4.80 7.93 -2.29
CA TYR A 300 5.16 6.65 -2.92
C TYR A 300 6.68 6.49 -2.89
N THR A 301 7.14 5.25 -2.99
CA THR A 301 8.56 4.95 -3.21
C THR A 301 8.61 3.97 -4.35
N ASN A 302 8.95 4.49 -5.53
CA ASN A 302 8.77 3.81 -6.80
C ASN A 302 10.05 3.10 -7.21
N THR A 303 9.91 1.87 -7.69
CA THR A 303 10.91 1.15 -8.46
C THR A 303 10.76 1.40 -9.96
N PRO A 304 11.82 1.21 -10.78
CA PRO A 304 11.74 1.39 -12.22
C PRO A 304 10.68 0.53 -12.91
N ASP A 305 10.42 -0.67 -12.37
CA ASP A 305 9.44 -1.64 -12.88
C ASP A 305 8.13 -1.65 -12.07
N GLU A 306 7.97 -0.73 -11.12
CA GLU A 306 6.86 -0.67 -10.16
C GLU A 306 6.66 -1.95 -9.31
N HIS A 307 7.61 -2.90 -9.30
CA HIS A 307 7.58 -4.08 -8.44
C HIS A 307 8.34 -3.89 -7.13
N PHE A 308 7.96 -4.62 -6.09
CA PHE A 308 8.57 -4.48 -4.77
C PHE A 308 10.04 -4.88 -4.77
N ILE A 309 10.79 -4.43 -3.76
CA ILE A 309 12.11 -4.97 -3.43
C ILE A 309 11.95 -5.70 -2.11
N ILE A 310 12.10 -7.02 -2.11
CA ILE A 310 12.01 -7.88 -0.93
C ILE A 310 13.15 -8.88 -0.99
N ASP A 311 14.20 -8.63 -0.21
CA ASP A 311 15.40 -9.47 -0.27
C ASP A 311 16.28 -9.37 0.98
N ARG A 312 17.33 -10.17 1.01
CA ARG A 312 18.49 -9.95 1.90
C ARG A 312 19.51 -9.07 1.20
N LEU A 313 20.26 -8.29 1.96
CA LEU A 313 21.37 -7.54 1.39
C LEU A 313 22.47 -8.51 0.91
N PRO A 314 22.98 -8.38 -0.33
CA PRO A 314 23.96 -9.32 -0.88
C PRO A 314 25.22 -9.46 -0.04
N THR A 315 25.67 -8.37 0.60
CA THR A 315 26.89 -8.33 1.41
C THR A 315 26.67 -8.46 2.91
N HIS A 316 25.41 -8.45 3.37
CA HIS A 316 25.05 -8.49 4.79
C HIS A 316 23.83 -9.41 4.99
N HIS A 317 24.06 -10.73 5.03
CA HIS A 317 22.99 -11.73 5.08
C HIS A 317 22.14 -11.70 6.36
N GLN A 318 22.61 -11.01 7.41
CA GLN A 318 21.83 -10.73 8.62
C GLN A 318 20.84 -9.57 8.46
N VAL A 319 20.86 -8.87 7.32
CA VAL A 319 19.99 -7.74 7.02
C VAL A 319 19.05 -8.09 5.86
N SER A 320 17.75 -7.96 6.09
CA SER A 320 16.73 -8.04 5.06
C SER A 320 16.05 -6.68 4.85
N VAL A 321 15.61 -6.42 3.63
CA VAL A 321 14.99 -5.15 3.22
C VAL A 321 13.67 -5.40 2.50
N ALA A 322 12.66 -4.59 2.83
CA ALA A 322 11.43 -4.47 2.07
C ALA A 322 11.23 -2.98 1.71
N ALA A 323 11.33 -2.65 0.42
CA ALA A 323 11.30 -1.28 -0.10
C ALA A 323 10.60 -1.21 -1.46
N GLY A 324 10.45 -0.01 -2.01
CA GLY A 324 10.02 0.17 -3.41
C GLY A 324 8.60 -0.33 -3.68
N PHE A 325 7.65 -0.02 -2.77
CA PHE A 325 6.28 -0.55 -2.86
C PHE A 325 5.38 0.14 -3.89
N SER A 326 5.92 1.12 -4.62
CA SER A 326 5.37 1.71 -5.85
C SER A 326 3.88 2.08 -5.78
N GLY A 327 3.44 2.55 -4.61
CA GLY A 327 2.07 2.99 -4.38
C GLY A 327 1.00 1.91 -4.24
N HIS A 328 1.36 0.63 -4.27
CA HIS A 328 0.38 -0.47 -4.22
C HIS A 328 0.68 -1.54 -3.16
N GLY A 329 1.67 -1.33 -2.29
CA GLY A 329 2.11 -2.30 -1.28
C GLY A 329 1.22 -2.53 -0.06
N PHE A 330 0.42 -1.56 0.39
CA PHE A 330 -0.24 -1.68 1.71
C PHE A 330 -1.11 -2.93 1.86
N LYS A 331 -1.80 -3.34 0.79
CA LYS A 331 -2.66 -4.53 0.80
C LYS A 331 -1.93 -5.82 1.15
N PHE A 332 -0.63 -5.87 0.86
CA PHE A 332 0.24 -6.99 1.15
C PHE A 332 0.93 -6.87 2.52
N ALA A 333 0.69 -5.81 3.30
CA ALA A 333 1.51 -5.55 4.48
C ALA A 333 1.48 -6.66 5.54
N SER A 334 0.37 -7.39 5.64
CA SER A 334 0.25 -8.56 6.51
C SER A 334 1.16 -9.71 6.08
N VAL A 335 1.13 -10.11 4.79
CA VAL A 335 1.98 -11.19 4.25
C VAL A 335 3.44 -10.75 4.10
N ILE A 336 3.72 -9.50 3.75
CA ILE A 336 5.10 -8.99 3.72
C ILE A 336 5.70 -9.02 5.13
N GLY A 337 4.93 -8.74 6.18
CA GLY A 337 5.40 -8.94 7.55
C GLY A 337 5.82 -10.38 7.84
N GLU A 338 5.04 -11.36 7.38
CA GLU A 338 5.34 -12.79 7.50
C GLU A 338 6.62 -13.16 6.74
N ILE A 339 6.73 -12.71 5.49
CA ILE A 339 7.92 -12.91 4.64
C ILE A 339 9.17 -12.31 5.27
N MET A 340 9.10 -11.08 5.79
CA MET A 340 10.25 -10.45 6.42
C MET A 340 10.67 -11.15 7.70
N ALA A 341 9.72 -11.72 8.45
CA ALA A 341 10.02 -12.58 9.59
C ALA A 341 10.72 -13.88 9.17
N ASP A 342 10.28 -14.52 8.09
CA ASP A 342 10.93 -15.71 7.52
C ASP A 342 12.36 -15.39 7.06
N LEU A 343 12.56 -14.31 6.31
CA LEU A 343 13.88 -13.90 5.83
C LEU A 343 14.83 -13.58 6.98
N ALA A 344 14.35 -12.95 8.05
CA ALA A 344 15.17 -12.67 9.22
C ALA A 344 15.56 -13.97 9.96
N GLN A 345 14.62 -14.89 10.14
CA GLN A 345 14.82 -16.09 10.96
C GLN A 345 15.56 -17.21 10.20
N HIS A 346 15.21 -17.44 8.94
CA HIS A 346 15.60 -18.59 8.15
C HIS A 346 16.46 -18.21 6.93
N GLY A 347 16.41 -16.95 6.51
CA GLY A 347 17.12 -16.48 5.31
C GLY A 347 16.38 -16.73 4.00
N GLU A 348 15.23 -17.41 4.06
CA GLU A 348 14.36 -17.75 2.93
C GLU A 348 12.90 -17.72 3.39
N THR A 349 11.97 -17.73 2.45
CA THR A 349 10.53 -17.85 2.70
C THR A 349 9.93 -18.85 1.72
N THR A 350 8.80 -19.45 2.08
CA THR A 350 8.04 -20.35 1.20
C THR A 350 7.16 -19.60 0.19
N HIS A 351 7.01 -18.29 0.36
CA HIS A 351 6.31 -17.42 -0.57
C HIS A 351 7.14 -17.17 -1.83
N GLU A 352 6.51 -17.21 -3.00
CA GLU A 352 7.14 -16.86 -4.27
C GLU A 352 7.45 -15.36 -4.35
N ILE A 353 8.72 -15.00 -4.10
CA ILE A 353 9.22 -13.62 -4.10
C ILE A 353 10.27 -13.37 -5.19
N SER A 354 10.41 -14.27 -6.16
CA SER A 354 11.39 -14.16 -7.26
C SER A 354 11.26 -12.86 -8.04
N LEU A 355 10.02 -12.37 -8.25
CA LEU A 355 9.73 -11.08 -8.88
C LEU A 355 10.30 -9.87 -8.12
N PHE A 356 10.62 -10.01 -6.83
CA PHE A 356 11.00 -8.89 -5.96
C PHE A 356 12.49 -8.86 -5.59
N LYS A 357 13.26 -9.78 -6.16
CA LYS A 357 14.71 -9.86 -5.92
C LYS A 357 15.42 -8.60 -6.38
N LEU A 358 16.45 -8.21 -5.64
CA LEU A 358 17.18 -6.97 -5.93
C LEU A 358 18.02 -7.08 -7.20
N ASP A 359 18.55 -8.27 -7.47
CA ASP A 359 19.41 -8.59 -8.63
C ASP A 359 18.68 -8.54 -9.98
N ARG A 360 17.35 -8.47 -9.99
CA ARG A 360 16.56 -8.27 -11.22
C ARG A 360 16.87 -6.97 -11.96
N PHE A 361 17.54 -6.03 -11.29
CA PHE A 361 17.98 -4.76 -11.88
C PHE A 361 19.44 -4.78 -12.37
N ASP A 362 20.17 -5.87 -12.17
CA ASP A 362 21.57 -6.01 -12.59
C ASP A 362 21.72 -6.50 -14.04
N SER A 363 20.59 -6.77 -14.73
CA SER A 363 20.50 -7.28 -16.10
C SER A 363 20.30 -6.19 -17.16
#